data_AF-A0A2E8H924-F1
#
_entry.id   AF-A0A2E8H924-F1
#
_cell.length_a   1.000
_cell.length_b   1.000
_cell.length_c   1.000
_cell.angle_alpha   90.00
_cell.angle_beta   90.00
_cell.angle_gamma   90.00
#
_symmetry.space_group_name_H-M   'P 1'
#
loop_
_entity.id
_entity.type
_entity.pdbx_description
1 polymer ?
#
loop_
_entity_poly.entity_id
_entity_poly.type
_entity_poly.pdbx_seq_one_letter_code
_entity_poly.pdbx_strand_id
1 'polypeptide(L)'
;MSGRGRHRGQAWSVNLHVGRGGRQHASCTGCATVRLLSSDPQSTYAGECLVQHIKTNFTDIIALHLNNGDDILESLQQFVTEQNIGNAVFLSAFGSVTHYHFHVVASADLPPAEEYPKGEKALDVVAITGGVLSGRVHAHITFTDDKIAFGGHLEPECKVLTFVNIYIGVLAANDDMSKWDTF
;
A
#
# COMPACT_ATOMS: atom_id res chain seq x y z
N MET A 1 22.28 -16.61 43.27
CA MET A 1 21.80 -15.26 42.93
C MET A 1 21.79 -15.15 41.41
N SER A 2 20.85 -15.74 40.67
CA SER A 2 19.52 -15.21 40.26
C SER A 2 19.59 -13.77 39.72
N GLY A 3 19.23 -13.42 38.49
CA GLY A 3 18.54 -14.19 37.45
C GLY A 3 18.56 -13.49 36.08
N ARG A 4 18.20 -14.26 35.05
CA ARG A 4 18.07 -13.83 33.64
C ARG A 4 16.74 -13.09 33.45
N GLY A 5 16.78 -11.87 32.92
CA GLY A 5 15.59 -11.16 32.47
C GLY A 5 15.10 -11.72 31.13
N ARG A 6 13.98 -12.44 31.14
CA ARG A 6 13.20 -12.75 29.92
C ARG A 6 12.23 -11.61 29.70
N HIS A 7 12.41 -10.82 28.65
CA HIS A 7 11.36 -9.94 28.15
C HIS A 7 10.27 -10.79 27.50
N ARG A 8 9.10 -10.88 28.15
CA ARG A 8 7.90 -11.46 27.56
C ARG A 8 7.19 -10.35 26.77
N GLY A 9 7.04 -10.53 25.46
CA GLY A 9 6.14 -9.73 24.65
C GLY A 9 4.71 -9.85 25.16
N GLN A 10 4.06 -8.72 25.42
CA GLN A 10 2.65 -8.70 25.74
C GLN A 10 1.86 -8.66 24.43
N ALA A 11 1.28 -9.81 24.07
CA ALA A 11 0.24 -9.88 23.07
C ALA A 11 -1.07 -9.40 23.71
N TRP A 12 -1.62 -8.30 23.20
CA TRP A 12 -2.96 -7.85 23.56
C TRP A 12 -3.97 -8.66 22.75
N SER A 13 -4.65 -9.61 23.38
CA SER A 13 -5.81 -10.29 22.82
C SER A 13 -7.10 -9.61 23.28
N VAL A 14 -7.85 -9.04 22.35
CA VAL A 14 -9.21 -8.53 22.58
C VAL A 14 -10.19 -9.59 22.09
N ASN A 15 -10.95 -10.18 23.02
CA ASN A 15 -12.05 -11.09 22.69
C ASN A 15 -13.25 -10.28 22.17
N LEU A 16 -13.55 -10.39 20.88
CA LEU A 16 -14.78 -9.86 20.29
C LEU A 16 -15.89 -10.93 20.35
N HIS A 17 -16.96 -10.60 21.08
CA HIS A 17 -18.20 -11.37 21.14
C HIS A 17 -18.96 -11.24 19.82
N VAL A 18 -19.17 -12.35 19.12
CA VAL A 18 -19.95 -12.39 17.87
C VAL A 18 -21.45 -12.43 18.21
N GLY A 19 -22.11 -11.27 18.11
CA GLY A 19 -23.56 -11.17 18.14
C GLY A 19 -24.17 -11.53 16.79
N ARG A 20 -24.98 -12.59 16.73
CA ARG A 20 -25.79 -12.95 15.55
C ARG A 20 -26.93 -11.93 15.37
N GLY A 21 -26.90 -11.16 14.28
CA GLY A 21 -27.99 -10.29 13.84
C GLY A 21 -28.23 -10.47 12.34
N GLY A 22 -29.47 -10.81 11.97
CA GLY A 22 -29.88 -11.23 10.63
C GLY A 22 -29.82 -10.16 9.54
N ARG A 23 -29.75 -10.66 8.30
CA ARG A 23 -29.74 -9.93 7.02
C ARG A 23 -30.99 -9.07 6.83
N GLN A 24 -30.83 -7.90 6.23
CA GLN A 24 -31.79 -7.40 5.22
C GLN A 24 -31.04 -6.72 4.07
N HIS A 25 -31.34 -7.18 2.86
CA HIS A 25 -30.95 -6.59 1.58
C HIS A 25 -31.70 -5.25 1.39
N ALA A 26 -30.98 -4.21 0.94
CA ALA A 26 -31.60 -3.06 0.30
C ALA A 26 -31.17 -3.06 -1.17
N SER A 27 -32.04 -3.56 -2.03
CA SER A 27 -31.98 -3.36 -3.47
C SER A 27 -32.49 -1.95 -3.78
N CYS A 28 -31.61 -1.07 -4.26
CA CYS A 28 -32.05 0.20 -4.84
C CYS A 28 -32.60 -0.06 -6.25
N THR A 29 -33.88 -0.38 -6.33
CA THR A 29 -34.68 -0.36 -7.55
C THR A 29 -35.67 0.78 -7.41
N GLY A 30 -35.51 1.84 -8.20
CA GLY A 30 -36.32 3.04 -8.06
C GLY A 30 -36.06 4.06 -9.15
N CYS A 31 -36.48 3.72 -10.37
CA CYS A 31 -36.66 4.66 -11.46
C CYS A 31 -37.69 5.71 -11.03
N ALA A 32 -37.26 6.95 -10.82
CA ALA A 32 -38.15 8.11 -10.74
C ALA A 32 -38.14 8.80 -12.12
N THR A 33 -39.16 8.53 -12.91
CA THR A 33 -39.43 9.25 -14.16
C THR A 33 -39.89 10.67 -13.83
N VAL A 34 -38.97 11.62 -13.81
CA VAL A 34 -39.33 13.04 -13.83
C VAL A 34 -39.53 13.44 -15.29
N ARG A 35 -40.80 13.52 -15.72
CA ARG A 35 -41.16 14.22 -16.96
C ARG A 35 -40.98 15.71 -16.74
N LEU A 36 -39.82 16.24 -17.13
CA LEU A 36 -39.69 17.66 -17.47
C LEU A 36 -39.96 17.78 -18.96
N LEU A 37 -41.09 18.40 -19.29
CA LEU A 37 -41.34 18.93 -20.63
C LEU A 37 -40.44 20.16 -20.81
N SER A 38 -39.20 19.95 -21.27
CA SER A 38 -38.35 21.03 -21.79
C SER A 38 -38.21 20.85 -23.30
N SER A 39 -38.72 21.81 -24.05
CA SER A 39 -38.75 21.85 -25.51
C SER A 39 -37.42 22.27 -26.16
N ASP A 40 -36.29 21.75 -25.67
CA ASP A 40 -34.97 22.01 -26.25
C ASP A 40 -34.37 20.72 -26.84
N PRO A 41 -34.12 20.62 -28.16
CA PRO A 41 -33.68 19.36 -28.78
C PRO A 41 -32.18 19.06 -28.69
N GLN A 42 -31.38 19.79 -27.91
CA GLN A 42 -29.94 19.52 -27.77
C GLN A 42 -29.41 19.84 -26.37
N SER A 43 -29.44 18.87 -25.45
CA SER A 43 -28.60 18.90 -24.25
C SER A 43 -28.54 17.52 -23.59
N THR A 44 -27.70 16.63 -24.12
CA THR A 44 -27.28 15.41 -23.45
C THR A 44 -25.91 15.65 -22.82
N TYR A 45 -25.85 16.41 -21.72
CA TYR A 45 -24.65 16.44 -20.88
C TYR A 45 -24.81 15.41 -19.75
N ALA A 46 -24.61 14.14 -20.10
CA ALA A 46 -24.15 13.18 -19.10
C ALA A 46 -22.74 13.62 -18.71
N GLY A 47 -22.57 14.19 -17.52
CA GLY A 47 -21.27 14.67 -17.05
C GLY A 47 -20.25 13.54 -17.05
N GLU A 48 -19.16 13.71 -17.81
CA GLU A 48 -18.06 12.77 -17.86
C GLU A 48 -17.40 12.69 -16.47
N CYS A 49 -17.18 11.47 -15.97
CA CYS A 49 -16.42 11.26 -14.75
C CYS A 49 -14.96 11.62 -15.02
N LEU A 50 -14.49 12.74 -14.47
CA LEU A 50 -13.11 13.23 -14.65
C LEU A 50 -12.04 12.38 -13.93
N VAL A 51 -12.45 11.42 -13.10
CA VAL A 51 -11.54 10.58 -12.31
C VAL A 51 -11.39 9.20 -12.94
N GLN A 52 -10.15 8.83 -13.25
CA GLN A 52 -9.82 7.47 -13.65
C GLN A 52 -10.01 6.54 -12.45
N HIS A 53 -10.75 5.44 -12.65
CA HIS A 53 -11.01 4.47 -11.60
C HIS A 53 -11.05 3.06 -12.19
N ILE A 54 -10.64 2.09 -11.37
CA ILE A 54 -10.76 0.66 -11.67
C ILE A 54 -11.46 0.04 -10.46
N LYS A 55 -12.56 -0.67 -10.71
CA LYS A 55 -13.21 -1.49 -9.68
C LYS A 55 -12.66 -2.90 -9.76
N THR A 56 -12.15 -3.42 -8.65
CA THR A 56 -11.56 -4.76 -8.58
C THR A 56 -11.80 -5.42 -7.22
N ASN A 57 -11.37 -6.67 -7.09
CA ASN A 57 -11.39 -7.46 -5.86
C ASN A 57 -10.01 -8.06 -5.63
N PHE A 58 -9.73 -8.51 -4.40
CA PHE A 58 -8.55 -9.34 -4.15
C PHE A 58 -8.77 -10.75 -4.70
N THR A 59 -7.79 -11.28 -5.43
CA THR A 59 -7.70 -12.72 -5.72
C THR A 59 -7.04 -13.44 -4.56
N ASP A 60 -5.98 -12.83 -4.02
CA ASP A 60 -5.12 -13.42 -3.00
C ASP A 60 -4.68 -12.37 -1.99
N ILE A 61 -4.43 -12.82 -0.76
CA ILE A 61 -3.70 -12.07 0.26
C ILE A 61 -2.46 -12.87 0.61
N ILE A 62 -1.29 -12.28 0.36
CA ILE A 62 0.01 -12.94 0.51
C ILE A 62 0.76 -12.26 1.65
N ALA A 63 1.31 -13.08 2.55
CA ALA A 63 2.19 -12.63 3.63
C ALA A 63 3.65 -12.96 3.28
N LEU A 64 4.50 -11.94 3.24
CA LEU A 64 5.92 -12.04 3.01
C LEU A 64 6.67 -11.85 4.32
N HIS A 65 7.76 -12.60 4.48
CA HIS A 65 8.70 -12.46 5.57
C HIS A 65 10.09 -12.24 5.00
N LEU A 66 10.69 -11.10 5.31
CA LEU A 66 12.07 -10.78 4.97
C LEU A 66 12.93 -10.97 6.21
N ASN A 67 14.10 -11.57 6.01
CA ASN A 67 15.08 -11.88 7.04
C ASN A 67 16.09 -10.74 7.23
N ASN A 68 16.87 -10.82 8.30
CA ASN A 68 18.02 -9.93 8.50
C ASN A 68 18.92 -9.88 7.25
N GLY A 69 19.29 -8.66 6.85
CA GLY A 69 20.19 -8.41 5.71
C GLY A 69 19.51 -8.33 4.35
N ASP A 70 18.26 -8.80 4.24
CA ASP A 70 17.50 -8.70 2.98
C ASP A 70 17.29 -7.23 2.60
N ASP A 71 17.32 -6.96 1.30
CA ASP A 71 16.94 -5.67 0.73
C ASP A 71 15.44 -5.64 0.48
N ILE A 72 14.73 -4.66 1.04
CA ILE A 72 13.26 -4.64 0.96
C ILE A 72 12.80 -4.48 -0.49
N LEU A 73 13.38 -3.55 -1.26
CA LEU A 73 12.90 -3.27 -2.61
C LEU A 73 13.25 -4.41 -3.56
N GLU A 74 14.50 -4.90 -3.51
CA GLU A 74 14.94 -6.03 -4.33
C GLU A 74 14.07 -7.28 -4.06
N SER A 75 13.79 -7.58 -2.80
CA SER A 75 12.96 -8.72 -2.41
C SER A 75 11.53 -8.59 -2.94
N LEU A 76 10.94 -7.40 -2.87
CA LEU A 76 9.60 -7.14 -3.42
C LEU A 76 9.58 -7.28 -4.95
N GLN A 77 10.57 -6.73 -5.65
CA GLN A 77 10.68 -6.80 -7.11
C GLN A 77 10.88 -8.25 -7.59
N GLN A 78 11.77 -9.00 -6.91
CA GLN A 78 11.98 -10.41 -7.17
C GLN A 78 10.69 -11.20 -6.96
N PHE A 79 10.02 -11.03 -5.82
CA PHE A 79 8.76 -11.70 -5.51
C PHE A 79 7.67 -11.42 -6.56
N VAL A 80 7.49 -10.15 -6.95
CA VAL A 80 6.51 -9.74 -7.97
C VAL A 80 6.80 -10.40 -9.31
N THR A 81 8.07 -10.46 -9.70
CA THR A 81 8.51 -11.09 -10.95
C THR A 81 8.27 -12.60 -10.93
N GLU A 82 8.69 -13.28 -9.86
CA GLU A 82 8.58 -14.74 -9.71
C GLU A 82 7.12 -15.22 -9.65
N GLN A 83 6.24 -14.44 -9.01
CA GLN A 83 4.81 -14.75 -8.93
C GLN A 83 4.01 -14.20 -10.11
N ASN A 84 4.65 -13.49 -11.06
CA ASN A 84 4.00 -12.85 -12.20
C ASN A 84 2.80 -11.97 -11.76
N ILE A 85 3.01 -11.15 -10.73
CA ILE A 85 1.97 -10.27 -10.18
C ILE A 85 1.86 -9.02 -11.06
N GLY A 86 0.72 -8.86 -11.73
CA GLY A 86 0.42 -7.67 -12.53
C GLY A 86 0.09 -6.47 -11.65
N ASN A 87 -0.97 -6.57 -10.84
CA ASN A 87 -1.44 -5.47 -10.00
C ASN A 87 -1.68 -5.93 -8.55
N ALA A 88 -1.23 -5.13 -7.58
CA ALA A 88 -1.41 -5.42 -6.16
C ALA A 88 -1.36 -4.15 -5.32
N VAL A 89 -1.80 -4.23 -4.06
CA VAL A 89 -1.67 -3.15 -3.07
C VAL A 89 -1.03 -3.66 -1.79
N PHE A 90 -0.22 -2.82 -1.16
CA PHE A 90 0.32 -3.12 0.18
C PHE A 90 -0.77 -2.85 1.23
N LEU A 91 -1.12 -3.88 1.99
CA LEU A 91 -2.18 -3.84 3.01
C LEU A 91 -1.63 -3.46 4.39
N SER A 92 -0.42 -3.95 4.70
CA SER A 92 0.26 -3.68 5.96
C SER A 92 1.73 -4.10 5.85
N ALA A 93 2.61 -3.40 6.55
CA ALA A 93 3.96 -3.87 6.79
C ALA A 93 4.49 -3.38 8.12
N PHE A 94 5.33 -4.18 8.77
CA PHE A 94 6.00 -3.82 10.01
C PHE A 94 7.32 -4.60 10.18
N GLY A 95 8.28 -3.98 10.85
CA GLY A 95 9.60 -4.57 11.06
C GLY A 95 10.64 -3.56 11.48
N SER A 96 11.90 -3.82 11.14
CA SER A 96 13.00 -2.88 11.40
C SER A 96 14.12 -3.00 10.36
N VAL A 97 14.89 -1.93 10.20
CA VAL A 97 16.00 -1.81 9.24
C VAL A 97 17.30 -1.39 9.93
N THR A 98 18.43 -1.75 9.31
CA THR A 98 19.77 -1.22 9.63
C THR A 98 20.16 -0.08 8.70
N HIS A 99 19.64 -0.08 7.48
CA HIS A 99 19.93 0.91 6.45
C HIS A 99 18.61 1.45 5.91
N TYR A 100 18.50 2.77 5.80
CA TYR A 100 17.38 3.42 5.14
C TYR A 100 17.86 4.09 3.85
N HIS A 101 17.03 4.04 2.82
CA HIS A 101 17.19 4.79 1.59
C HIS A 101 15.79 5.02 1.01
N PHE A 102 15.48 6.27 0.71
CA PHE A 102 14.23 6.67 0.09
C PHE A 102 14.45 7.95 -0.70
N HIS A 103 13.52 8.28 -1.61
CA HIS A 103 13.48 9.60 -2.24
C HIS A 103 12.23 10.40 -1.88
N VAL A 104 12.35 11.72 -1.96
CA VAL A 104 11.27 12.69 -1.76
C VAL A 104 11.29 13.75 -2.85
N VAL A 105 10.10 14.26 -3.19
CA VAL A 105 9.93 15.38 -4.10
C VAL A 105 10.47 16.66 -3.44
N ALA A 106 11.40 17.33 -4.13
CA ALA A 106 12.15 18.48 -3.63
C ALA A 106 11.84 19.80 -4.36
N SER A 107 11.08 19.75 -5.47
CA SER A 107 10.58 20.97 -6.15
C SER A 107 9.13 20.83 -6.60
N ALA A 108 8.52 21.98 -6.92
CA ALA A 108 7.17 22.05 -7.50
C ALA A 108 7.18 22.13 -9.04
N ASP A 109 8.35 22.03 -9.67
CA ASP A 109 8.51 22.04 -11.12
C ASP A 109 8.24 20.65 -11.71
N LEU A 110 7.97 20.59 -13.02
CA LEU A 110 7.87 19.34 -13.77
C LEU A 110 9.03 19.26 -14.79
N PRO A 111 9.85 18.19 -14.78
CA PRO A 111 9.89 17.12 -13.76
C PRO A 111 10.38 17.63 -12.40
N PRO A 112 9.92 17.02 -11.29
CA PRO A 112 10.34 17.44 -9.96
C PRO A 112 11.83 17.16 -9.74
N ALA A 113 12.49 18.05 -8.99
CA ALA A 113 13.75 17.70 -8.37
C ALA A 113 13.49 16.66 -7.27
N GLU A 114 14.46 15.79 -7.04
CA GLU A 114 14.37 14.71 -6.05
C GLU A 114 15.56 14.75 -5.11
N GLU A 115 15.31 14.46 -3.84
CA GLU A 115 16.36 14.19 -2.86
C GLU A 115 16.30 12.72 -2.46
N TYR A 116 17.47 12.12 -2.23
CA TYR A 116 17.63 10.69 -1.89
C TYR A 116 18.28 10.49 -0.51
N PRO A 117 17.57 10.81 0.61
CA PRO A 117 18.11 10.55 1.94
C PRO A 117 18.47 9.09 2.15
N LYS A 118 19.69 8.84 2.65
CA LYS A 118 20.17 7.51 3.00
C LYS A 118 21.09 7.51 4.21
N GLY A 119 21.19 6.37 4.89
CA GLY A 119 22.10 6.21 6.01
C GLY A 119 21.97 4.89 6.76
N GLU A 120 22.90 4.67 7.68
CA GLU A 120 22.95 3.50 8.56
C GLU A 120 22.42 3.87 9.94
N LYS A 121 21.23 3.37 10.28
CA LYS A 121 20.58 3.60 11.57
C LYS A 121 19.53 2.53 11.82
N ALA A 122 19.49 2.01 13.05
CA ALA A 122 18.40 1.15 13.49
C ALA A 122 17.10 1.95 13.55
N LEU A 123 16.11 1.56 12.75
CA LEU A 123 14.81 2.21 12.65
C LEU A 123 13.71 1.15 12.60
N ASP A 124 12.56 1.47 13.18
CA ASP A 124 11.34 0.68 12.99
C ASP A 124 10.71 1.03 11.64
N VAL A 125 10.24 0.02 10.92
CA VAL A 125 9.36 0.17 9.75
C VAL A 125 7.94 0.04 10.27
N VAL A 126 7.16 1.13 10.16
CA VAL A 126 5.79 1.19 10.68
C VAL A 126 4.72 1.14 9.59
N ALA A 127 5.12 1.38 8.33
CA ALA A 127 4.25 1.22 7.17
C ALA A 127 5.07 1.03 5.89
N ILE A 128 4.53 0.20 4.98
CA ILE A 128 4.83 0.22 3.56
C ILE A 128 3.49 0.34 2.84
N THR A 129 3.37 1.36 1.99
CA THR A 129 2.15 1.69 1.24
C THR A 129 2.45 1.78 -0.26
N GLY A 130 1.41 1.91 -1.08
CA GLY A 130 1.54 1.92 -2.54
C GLY A 130 1.07 0.60 -3.14
N GLY A 131 1.68 0.17 -4.24
CA GLY A 131 1.25 -1.03 -4.92
C GLY A 131 2.20 -1.55 -5.98
N VAL A 132 1.76 -2.61 -6.63
CA VAL A 132 2.34 -3.15 -7.86
C VAL A 132 1.46 -2.68 -9.00
N LEU A 133 2.04 -2.02 -9.99
CA LEU A 133 1.34 -1.39 -11.12
C LEU A 133 1.93 -1.94 -12.42
N SER A 134 1.18 -2.79 -13.11
CA SER A 134 1.63 -3.50 -14.31
C SER A 134 2.99 -4.20 -14.12
N GLY A 135 3.19 -4.87 -12.98
CA GLY A 135 4.40 -5.59 -12.63
C GLY A 135 5.52 -4.74 -12.01
N ARG A 136 5.36 -3.42 -11.90
CA ARG A 136 6.34 -2.54 -11.25
C ARG A 136 5.95 -2.27 -9.80
N VAL A 137 6.90 -2.45 -8.89
CA VAL A 137 6.73 -2.07 -7.48
C VAL A 137 6.87 -0.55 -7.34
N HIS A 138 5.83 0.12 -6.88
CA HIS A 138 5.88 1.50 -6.39
C HIS A 138 5.49 1.49 -4.92
N ALA A 139 6.51 1.43 -4.05
CA ALA A 139 6.32 1.37 -2.61
C ALA A 139 6.79 2.67 -1.95
N HIS A 140 6.00 3.18 -1.01
CA HIS A 140 6.44 4.21 -0.07
C HIS A 140 6.64 3.55 1.29
N ILE A 141 7.64 4.00 2.04
CA ILE A 141 7.99 3.43 3.33
C ILE A 141 8.02 4.54 4.40
N THR A 142 7.58 4.23 5.61
CA THR A 142 7.71 5.10 6.78
C THR A 142 8.57 4.42 7.83
N PHE A 143 9.62 5.13 8.24
CA PHE A 143 10.53 4.77 9.31
C PHE A 143 10.24 5.60 10.55
N THR A 144 10.53 5.03 11.73
CA THR A 144 10.48 5.77 13.00
C THR A 144 11.67 5.45 13.90
N ASP A 145 12.08 6.44 14.69
CA ASP A 145 12.82 6.23 15.93
C ASP A 145 11.95 6.66 17.13
N ASP A 146 12.57 6.86 18.31
CA ASP A 146 11.87 7.29 19.52
C ASP A 146 11.36 8.75 19.47
N LYS A 147 11.64 9.49 18.40
CA LYS A 147 11.41 10.95 18.31
C LYS A 147 10.69 11.38 17.05
N ILE A 148 11.00 10.78 15.90
CA ILE A 148 10.53 11.24 14.59
C ILE A 148 10.03 10.08 13.73
N ALA A 149 9.12 10.42 12.82
CA ALA A 149 8.73 9.59 11.69
C ALA A 149 9.17 10.28 10.40
N PHE A 150 9.73 9.53 9.46
CA PHE A 150 10.17 10.05 8.17
C PHE A 150 10.19 8.93 7.13
N GLY A 151 10.18 9.31 5.85
CA GLY A 151 10.16 8.35 4.75
C GLY A 151 9.75 9.00 3.44
N GLY A 152 9.57 8.17 2.43
CA GLY A 152 9.27 8.58 1.06
C GLY A 152 9.13 7.36 0.17
N HIS A 153 9.42 7.53 -1.12
CA HIS A 153 9.47 6.40 -2.05
C HIS A 153 10.65 5.49 -1.70
N LEU A 154 10.39 4.20 -1.54
CA LEU A 154 11.38 3.20 -1.15
C LEU A 154 12.43 3.04 -2.25
N GLU A 155 13.70 3.10 -1.87
CA GLU A 155 14.84 2.89 -2.77
C GLU A 155 15.62 1.61 -2.41
N PRO A 156 16.47 1.09 -3.31
CA PRO A 156 17.37 -0.01 -3.01
C PRO A 156 18.32 0.32 -1.85
N GLU A 157 19.02 -0.68 -1.33
CA GLU A 157 19.92 -0.56 -0.17
C GLU A 157 19.22 -0.32 1.17
N CYS A 158 17.89 -0.50 1.22
CA CYS A 158 17.14 -0.51 2.47
C CYS A 158 17.15 -1.92 3.10
N LYS A 159 18.08 -2.14 4.05
CA LYS A 159 18.39 -3.47 4.60
C LYS A 159 17.67 -3.78 5.91
N VAL A 160 17.06 -4.95 5.99
CA VAL A 160 16.33 -5.44 7.17
C VAL A 160 17.26 -5.70 8.37
N LEU A 161 16.83 -5.30 9.57
CA LEU A 161 17.54 -5.53 10.84
C LEU A 161 17.12 -6.84 11.51
N THR A 162 15.86 -7.02 11.88
CA THR A 162 15.40 -8.29 12.50
C THR A 162 14.54 -9.08 11.54
N PHE A 163 13.45 -8.46 11.11
CA PHE A 163 12.54 -8.93 10.08
C PHE A 163 11.79 -7.74 9.51
N VAL A 164 11.18 -7.93 8.34
CA VAL A 164 10.07 -7.12 7.85
C VAL A 164 8.99 -8.05 7.34
N ASN A 165 7.78 -7.95 7.91
CA ASN A 165 6.62 -8.67 7.40
C ASN A 165 5.79 -7.73 6.54
N ILE A 166 5.35 -8.20 5.37
CA ILE A 166 4.60 -7.41 4.39
C ILE A 166 3.38 -8.22 3.96
N TYR A 167 2.21 -7.59 3.97
CA TYR A 167 0.95 -8.17 3.50
C TYR A 167 0.54 -7.48 2.21
N ILE A 168 0.33 -8.27 1.16
CA ILE A 168 0.00 -7.80 -0.18
C ILE A 168 -1.35 -8.36 -0.60
N GLY A 169 -2.24 -7.51 -1.12
CA GLY A 169 -3.48 -7.93 -1.76
C GLY A 169 -3.33 -7.90 -3.29
N VAL A 170 -3.36 -9.06 -3.94
CA VAL A 170 -3.27 -9.17 -5.40
C VAL A 170 -4.64 -8.84 -6.02
N LEU A 171 -4.65 -7.96 -7.02
CA LEU A 171 -5.88 -7.48 -7.65
C LEU A 171 -6.28 -8.37 -8.83
N ALA A 172 -7.57 -8.67 -8.95
CA ALA A 172 -8.12 -9.41 -10.09
C ALA A 172 -8.10 -8.61 -11.41
N ALA A 173 -7.94 -7.29 -11.31
CA ALA A 173 -7.91 -6.40 -12.46
C ALA A 173 -6.56 -6.51 -13.17
N ASN A 174 -6.61 -6.78 -14.48
CA ASN A 174 -5.43 -6.87 -15.34
C ASN A 174 -5.27 -5.64 -16.23
N ASP A 175 -5.91 -4.54 -15.85
CA ASP A 175 -5.76 -3.23 -16.49
C ASP A 175 -4.29 -2.79 -16.44
N ASP A 176 -3.86 -2.10 -17.50
CA ASP A 176 -2.53 -1.50 -17.53
C ASP A 176 -2.53 -0.22 -16.67
N MET A 177 -2.02 -0.34 -15.45
CA MET A 177 -1.90 0.75 -14.49
C MET A 177 -0.56 1.48 -14.59
N SER A 178 0.29 1.16 -15.58
CA SER A 178 1.61 1.81 -15.75
C SER A 178 1.50 3.33 -15.91
N LYS A 179 0.41 3.80 -16.54
CA LYS A 179 0.11 5.23 -16.76
C LYS A 179 -0.28 5.99 -15.50
N TRP A 180 -0.57 5.29 -14.40
CA TRP A 180 -0.84 5.92 -13.11
C TRP A 180 0.44 6.20 -12.32
N ASP A 181 1.56 5.69 -12.82
CA ASP A 181 2.90 5.81 -12.25
C ASP A 181 3.87 6.36 -13.30
N THR A 182 3.48 7.49 -13.87
CA THR A 182 4.28 8.31 -14.79
C THR A 182 4.38 9.72 -14.22
N PHE A 183 5.57 10.29 -14.24
CA PHE A 183 5.83 11.71 -14.06
C PHE A 183 6.20 12.35 -15.41
#